data_AF-A0A2V8P298-F1
#
_entry.id   AF-A0A2V8P298-F1
#
_cell.length_a   1.000
_cell.length_b   1.000
_cell.length_c   1.000
_cell.angle_alpha   90.00
_cell.angle_beta   90.00
_cell.angle_gamma   90.00
#
_symmetry.space_group_name_H-M   'P 1'
#
loop_
_entity.id
_entity.type
_entity.pdbx_description
1 polymer ?
#
loop_
_entity_poly.entity_id
_entity_poly.type
_entity_poly.pdbx_seq_one_letter_code
_entity_poly.pdbx_strand_id
1 'polypeptide(L)'
;MVGKMVLPHLGGAAAVWTTCVLFFQAMLLAGYVYAHLLGRASDVRKQILTHALVLLLPLAFLPMVFRGDSSGSSSQHPSLWLMLRLLTSAGVPLFVVSATAPLLQNWLSRTKDMAARDPYFLYAASNTGSLLALIAYPSLLEPRVGVVWRLSWIIGLDRAGIGAGVAAQRETTDTKASGTGPSDPG
;
A
#
# COMPACT_ATOMS: atom_id res chain seq x y z
N MET A 1 -8.47 32.32 -21.17
CA MET A 1 -9.52 33.30 -20.82
C MET A 1 -10.51 32.75 -19.77
N VAL A 2 -11.03 31.52 -19.94
CA VAL A 2 -11.87 30.78 -18.95
C VAL A 2 -11.22 30.58 -17.57
N GLY A 3 -9.88 30.47 -17.52
CA GLY A 3 -9.14 30.39 -16.25
C GLY A 3 -9.41 31.55 -15.27
N LYS A 4 -9.78 32.75 -15.74
CA LYS A 4 -10.04 33.94 -14.90
C LYS A 4 -11.48 34.05 -14.35
N MET A 5 -12.39 33.10 -14.65
CA MET A 5 -13.78 33.13 -14.16
C MET A 5 -14.08 32.14 -13.01
N VAL A 6 -13.37 31.00 -12.93
CA VAL A 6 -13.57 29.99 -11.86
C VAL A 6 -12.71 30.26 -10.62
N LEU A 7 -11.78 31.21 -10.75
CA LEU A 7 -10.77 31.58 -9.76
C LEU A 7 -11.30 31.92 -8.33
N PRO A 8 -12.47 32.57 -8.14
CA PRO A 8 -13.00 32.89 -6.80
C PRO A 8 -13.42 31.67 -5.96
N HIS A 9 -13.52 30.48 -6.58
CA HIS A 9 -13.84 29.20 -5.95
C HIS A 9 -12.59 28.32 -5.66
N LEU A 10 -11.38 28.84 -5.93
CA LEU A 10 -10.11 28.11 -5.86
C LEU A 10 -9.53 27.85 -4.46
N GLY A 11 -10.32 28.04 -3.40
CA GLY A 11 -10.02 27.38 -2.13
C GLY A 11 -10.06 25.86 -2.27
N GLY A 12 -10.91 25.31 -3.15
CA GLY A 12 -11.06 23.87 -3.35
C GLY A 12 -9.88 23.23 -4.09
N ALA A 13 -9.75 23.49 -5.39
CA ALA A 13 -8.82 22.75 -6.24
C ALA A 13 -7.33 22.92 -5.84
N ALA A 14 -6.92 24.15 -5.50
CA ALA A 14 -5.53 24.41 -5.09
C ALA A 14 -5.22 23.86 -3.69
N ALA A 15 -6.16 23.92 -2.74
CA ALA A 15 -5.94 23.33 -1.42
C ALA A 15 -6.00 21.80 -1.46
N VAL A 16 -6.87 21.20 -2.28
CA VAL A 16 -6.89 19.76 -2.54
C VAL A 16 -5.55 19.31 -3.11
N TRP A 17 -5.06 19.99 -4.15
CA TRP A 17 -3.75 19.72 -4.72
C TRP A 17 -2.63 19.79 -3.67
N THR A 18 -2.58 20.88 -2.91
CA THR A 18 -1.55 21.08 -1.89
C THR A 18 -1.63 20.03 -0.79
N THR A 19 -2.84 19.66 -0.36
CA THR A 19 -3.07 18.61 0.65
C THR A 19 -2.60 17.25 0.13
N CYS A 20 -2.92 16.91 -1.12
CA CYS A 20 -2.46 15.69 -1.75
C CYS A 20 -0.93 15.65 -1.84
N VAL A 21 -0.29 16.73 -2.32
CA VAL A 21 1.17 16.82 -2.41
C VAL A 21 1.81 16.67 -1.03
N LEU A 22 1.31 17.39 -0.01
CA LEU A 22 1.79 17.29 1.36
C LEU A 22 1.66 15.88 1.91
N PHE A 23 0.51 15.23 1.69
CA PHE A 23 0.28 13.83 2.05
C PHE A 23 1.31 12.90 1.39
N PHE A 24 1.50 13.02 0.07
CA PHE A 24 2.47 12.20 -0.65
C PHE A 24 3.89 12.38 -0.10
N GLN A 25 4.31 13.62 0.10
CA GLN A 25 5.63 13.95 0.66
C GLN A 25 5.82 13.42 2.08
N ALA A 26 4.82 13.61 2.95
CA ALA A 26 4.86 13.12 4.32
C ALA A 26 4.96 11.59 4.35
N MET A 27 4.22 10.90 3.48
CA MET A 27 4.26 9.44 3.43
C MET A 27 5.54 8.89 2.82
N LEU A 28 6.09 9.55 1.80
CA LEU A 28 7.42 9.25 1.28
C LEU A 28 8.47 9.36 2.37
N LEU A 29 8.46 10.47 3.13
CA LEU A 29 9.37 10.70 4.23
C LEU A 29 9.22 9.63 5.33
N ALA A 30 7.99 9.31 5.73
CA ALA A 30 7.73 8.26 6.72
C ALA A 30 8.27 6.89 6.26
N GLY A 31 8.04 6.53 4.99
CA GLY A 31 8.58 5.31 4.40
C GLY A 31 10.11 5.28 4.41
N TYR A 32 10.77 6.41 4.15
CA TYR A 32 12.23 6.53 4.15
C TYR A 32 12.80 6.43 5.56
N VAL A 33 12.15 7.07 6.55
CA VAL A 33 12.53 6.94 7.97
C VAL A 33 12.41 5.47 8.40
N TYR A 34 11.31 4.81 8.07
CA TYR A 34 11.14 3.38 8.35
C TYR A 34 12.23 2.53 7.68
N ALA A 35 12.50 2.75 6.38
CA ALA A 35 13.53 2.04 5.65
C ALA A 35 14.92 2.22 6.28
N HIS A 36 15.23 3.45 6.71
CA HIS A 36 16.48 3.78 7.39
C HIS A 36 16.58 3.07 8.74
N LEU A 37 15.55 3.17 9.59
CA LEU A 37 15.53 2.53 10.91
C LEU A 37 15.65 1.01 10.81
N LEU A 38 14.90 0.38 9.91
CA LEU A 38 14.97 -1.06 9.67
C LEU A 38 16.33 -1.45 9.10
N GLY A 39 16.87 -0.64 8.19
CA GLY A 39 18.19 -0.83 7.59
C GLY A 39 19.35 -0.80 8.59
N ARG A 40 19.18 -0.14 9.75
CA ARG A 40 20.20 -0.12 10.83
C ARG A 40 20.32 -1.44 11.59
N ALA A 41 19.32 -2.32 11.51
CA ALA A 41 19.44 -3.65 12.11
C ALA A 41 20.58 -4.44 11.43
N SER A 42 21.34 -5.23 12.20
CA SER A 42 22.45 -6.03 11.63
C SER A 42 21.97 -7.24 10.84
N ASP A 43 20.79 -7.77 11.18
CA ASP A 43 20.26 -9.01 10.61
C ASP A 43 19.35 -8.74 9.40
N VAL A 44 19.88 -8.94 8.19
CA VAL A 44 19.16 -8.74 6.93
C VAL A 44 17.95 -9.68 6.81
N ARG A 45 17.98 -10.90 7.38
CA ARG A 45 16.83 -11.82 7.30
C ARG A 45 15.64 -11.28 8.09
N LYS A 46 15.90 -10.71 9.27
CA LYS A 46 14.86 -10.02 10.05
C LYS A 46 14.31 -8.80 9.33
N GLN A 47 15.15 -8.03 8.63
CA GLN A 47 14.68 -6.92 7.81
C GLN A 47 13.74 -7.38 6.69
N ILE A 48 14.11 -8.42 5.94
CA ILE A 48 13.30 -9.00 4.87
C ILE A 48 11.97 -9.52 5.43
N LEU A 49 11.99 -10.30 6.51
CA LEU A 49 10.77 -10.86 7.10
C LEU A 49 9.84 -9.77 7.64
N THR A 50 10.39 -8.76 8.30
CA THR A 50 9.61 -7.61 8.81
C THR A 50 8.96 -6.84 7.66
N HIS A 51 9.72 -6.51 6.61
CA HIS A 51 9.16 -5.78 5.47
C HIS A 51 8.21 -6.64 4.64
N ALA A 52 8.43 -7.96 4.54
CA ALA A 52 7.51 -8.88 3.89
C ALA A 52 6.15 -8.93 4.61
N LEU A 53 6.13 -8.92 5.95
CA LEU A 53 4.89 -8.83 6.71
C LEU A 53 4.21 -7.47 6.49
N VAL A 54 4.98 -6.39 6.49
CA VAL A 54 4.48 -5.04 6.18
C VAL A 54 3.91 -4.93 4.76
N LEU A 55 4.48 -5.65 3.78
CA LEU A 55 3.99 -5.73 2.40
C LEU A 55 2.60 -6.37 2.28
N LEU A 56 2.16 -7.13 3.29
CA LEU A 56 0.82 -7.72 3.32
C LEU A 56 -0.25 -6.76 3.83
N LEU A 57 0.13 -5.74 4.62
CA LEU A 57 -0.82 -4.79 5.20
C LEU A 57 -1.69 -4.06 4.17
N PRO A 58 -1.17 -3.61 3.01
CA PRO A 58 -1.98 -2.95 1.98
C PRO A 58 -3.10 -3.81 1.41
N LEU A 59 -3.02 -5.15 1.48
CA LEU A 59 -4.09 -6.02 0.97
C LEU A 59 -5.41 -5.83 1.73
N ALA A 60 -5.35 -5.45 3.01
CA ALA A 60 -6.54 -5.14 3.79
C ALA A 60 -7.25 -3.83 3.35
N PHE A 61 -6.59 -3.00 2.54
CA PHE A 61 -7.11 -1.72 2.04
C PHE A 61 -7.71 -1.82 0.63
N LEU A 62 -7.68 -3.02 0.02
CA LEU A 62 -8.43 -3.34 -1.18
C LEU A 62 -9.79 -3.90 -0.73
N PRO A 63 -10.90 -3.14 -0.81
CA PRO A 63 -11.26 -2.19 -1.85
C PRO A 63 -11.36 -0.75 -1.32
N MET A 64 -10.60 0.18 -1.92
CA MET A 64 -10.76 1.61 -1.69
C MET A 64 -12.10 2.11 -2.24
N VAL A 65 -13.15 1.97 -1.45
CA VAL A 65 -14.46 2.55 -1.76
C VAL A 65 -14.46 3.99 -1.26
N PHE A 66 -14.38 4.94 -2.18
CA PHE A 66 -14.73 6.33 -1.90
C PHE A 66 -16.25 6.44 -1.71
N ARG A 67 -16.71 6.19 -0.48
CA ARG A 67 -18.05 6.63 -0.04
C ARG A 67 -18.00 8.14 0.10
N GLY A 68 -18.71 8.83 -0.79
CA GLY A 68 -18.94 10.28 -0.69
C GLY A 68 -19.86 10.54 0.49
N ASP A 69 -19.29 10.74 1.67
CA ASP A 69 -20.06 11.11 2.85
C ASP A 69 -20.39 12.60 2.75
N SER A 70 -21.63 12.93 2.41
CA SER A 70 -22.19 14.29 2.36
C SER A 70 -22.40 14.88 3.77
N SER A 71 -21.42 14.68 4.65
CA SER A 71 -21.42 15.25 6.00
C SER A 71 -21.02 16.73 5.96
N GLY A 72 -21.67 17.57 6.76
CA GLY A 72 -21.40 19.01 6.87
C GLY A 72 -19.96 19.37 7.29
N SER A 73 -19.15 18.41 7.73
CA SER A 73 -17.72 18.60 8.00
C SER A 73 -16.88 18.82 6.73
N SER A 74 -17.34 18.32 5.58
CA SER A 74 -16.68 18.52 4.27
C SER A 74 -16.70 19.98 3.81
N SER A 75 -17.67 20.78 4.28
CA SER A 75 -17.81 22.19 3.91
C SER A 75 -17.09 23.16 4.87
N GLN A 76 -16.80 22.75 6.11
CA GLN A 76 -16.12 23.60 7.11
C GLN A 76 -14.59 23.47 7.06
N HIS A 77 -14.05 22.25 6.95
CA HIS A 77 -12.60 21.99 6.92
C HIS A 77 -12.20 20.97 5.83
N PRO A 78 -12.28 21.34 4.55
CA PRO A 78 -12.11 20.41 3.42
C PRO A 78 -10.72 19.78 3.32
N SER A 79 -9.65 20.51 3.68
CA SER A 79 -8.28 20.01 3.63
C SER A 79 -8.01 18.93 4.69
N LEU A 80 -8.44 19.16 5.94
CA LEU A 80 -8.29 18.18 7.01
C LEU A 80 -9.09 16.91 6.74
N TRP A 81 -10.33 17.06 6.26
CA TRP A 81 -11.16 15.93 5.88
C TRP A 81 -10.51 15.10 4.78
N LEU A 82 -9.98 15.75 3.73
CA LEU A 82 -9.26 15.07 2.65
C LEU A 82 -8.00 14.37 3.15
N MET A 83 -7.20 15.05 3.99
CA MET A 83 -5.98 14.48 4.57
C MET A 83 -6.27 13.21 5.36
N LEU A 84 -7.28 13.23 6.23
CA LEU A 84 -7.71 12.06 7.01
C LEU A 84 -8.26 10.94 6.10
N ARG A 85 -8.99 11.31 5.05
CA ARG A 85 -9.49 10.33 4.08
C ARG A 85 -8.34 9.63 3.35
N LEU A 86 -7.35 10.40 2.86
CA LEU A 86 -6.16 9.87 2.23
C LEU A 86 -5.34 8.99 3.19
N LEU A 87 -5.19 9.41 4.45
CA LEU A 87 -4.46 8.65 5.45
C LEU A 87 -5.12 7.30 5.74
N THR A 88 -6.45 7.27 5.88
CA THR A 88 -7.21 6.06 6.16
C THR A 88 -7.37 5.14 4.96
N SER A 89 -7.40 5.66 3.72
CA SER A 89 -7.60 4.83 2.53
C SER A 89 -6.29 4.43 1.83
N ALA A 90 -5.34 5.35 1.74
CA ALA A 90 -4.15 5.22 0.92
C ALA A 90 -2.84 5.37 1.72
N GLY A 91 -2.90 5.76 3.00
CA GLY A 91 -1.72 5.97 3.84
C GLY A 91 -0.84 4.73 3.95
N VAL A 92 -1.44 3.59 4.33
CA VAL A 92 -0.71 2.31 4.46
C VAL A 92 -0.16 1.82 3.11
N PRO A 93 -0.95 1.71 2.02
CA PRO A 93 -0.41 1.34 0.71
C PRO A 93 0.76 2.23 0.27
N LEU A 94 0.63 3.56 0.41
CA LEU A 94 1.65 4.50 -0.02
C LEU A 94 2.91 4.43 0.83
N PHE A 95 2.77 4.29 2.15
CA PHE A 95 3.87 4.07 3.09
C PHE A 95 4.74 2.88 2.67
N VAL A 96 4.07 1.74 2.44
CA VAL A 96 4.72 0.46 2.15
C VAL A 96 5.51 0.56 0.84
N VAL A 97 4.87 1.05 -0.23
CA VAL A 97 5.51 1.22 -1.54
C VAL A 97 6.69 2.18 -1.45
N SER A 98 6.55 3.28 -0.70
CA SER A 98 7.61 4.27 -0.53
C SER A 98 8.85 3.71 0.17
N ALA A 99 8.67 2.77 1.10
CA ALA A 99 9.77 2.10 1.80
C ALA A 99 10.49 1.02 0.97
N THR A 100 9.82 0.42 -0.02
CA THR A 100 10.34 -0.73 -0.76
C THR A 100 11.58 -0.40 -1.59
N ALA A 101 11.56 0.70 -2.35
CA ALA A 101 12.69 1.10 -3.19
C ALA A 101 13.99 1.36 -2.39
N PRO A 102 14.00 2.19 -1.32
CA PRO A 102 15.21 2.40 -0.53
C PRO A 102 15.67 1.16 0.24
N LEU A 103 14.75 0.30 0.72
CA LEU A 103 15.14 -0.97 1.37
C LEU A 103 15.82 -1.93 0.40
N LEU A 104 15.27 -2.11 -0.80
CA LEU A 104 15.87 -2.94 -1.84
C LEU A 104 17.25 -2.40 -2.25
N GLN A 105 17.39 -1.09 -2.41
CA GLN A 105 18.68 -0.45 -2.70
C GLN A 105 19.70 -0.68 -1.57
N ASN A 106 19.28 -0.53 -0.31
CA ASN A 106 20.16 -0.79 0.84
C ASN A 106 20.57 -2.27 0.92
N TRP A 107 19.66 -3.22 0.68
CA TRP A 107 20.02 -4.64 0.67
C TRP A 107 20.94 -5.01 -0.49
N LEU A 108 20.67 -4.48 -1.69
CA LEU A 108 21.52 -4.68 -2.87
C LEU A 108 22.92 -4.11 -2.66
N SER A 109 23.06 -2.95 -2.01
CA SER A 109 24.37 -2.36 -1.72
C SER A 109 25.25 -3.24 -0.80
N ARG A 110 24.64 -4.21 -0.10
CA ARG A 110 25.33 -5.13 0.82
C ARG A 110 25.67 -6.49 0.19
N THR A 111 25.21 -6.79 -1.02
CA THR A 111 25.61 -8.01 -1.72
C THR A 111 26.98 -7.84 -2.39
N LYS A 112 27.62 -8.97 -2.73
CA LYS A 112 28.91 -8.99 -3.44
C LYS A 112 28.76 -8.92 -4.96
N ASP A 113 27.54 -8.75 -5.45
CA ASP A 113 27.23 -8.76 -6.88
C ASP A 113 27.73 -7.49 -7.57
N MET A 114 28.01 -7.58 -8.88
CA MET A 114 28.39 -6.40 -9.67
C MET A 114 27.33 -5.29 -9.62
N ALA A 115 26.05 -5.65 -9.46
CA ALA A 115 24.95 -4.72 -9.29
C ALA A 115 25.01 -3.91 -7.97
N ALA A 116 25.77 -4.36 -6.98
CA ALA A 116 25.99 -3.61 -5.74
C ALA A 116 26.90 -2.37 -5.95
N ARG A 117 27.69 -2.34 -7.02
CA ARG A 117 28.53 -1.17 -7.39
C ARG A 117 27.71 0.01 -7.92
N ASP A 118 26.52 -0.24 -8.47
CA ASP A 118 25.61 0.81 -8.93
C ASP A 118 24.13 0.46 -8.59
N PRO A 119 23.72 0.65 -7.33
CA PRO A 119 22.35 0.37 -6.90
C PRO A 119 21.30 1.31 -7.53
N TYR A 120 21.72 2.40 -8.17
CA TYR A 120 20.82 3.45 -8.66
C TYR A 120 19.95 2.99 -9.85
N PHE A 121 20.31 1.90 -10.52
CA PHE A 121 19.46 1.34 -11.59
C PHE A 121 18.06 0.95 -11.07
N LEU A 122 17.94 0.52 -9.80
CA LEU A 122 16.64 0.20 -9.18
C LEU A 122 15.76 1.44 -9.01
N TYR A 123 16.38 2.59 -8.72
CA TYR A 123 15.68 3.87 -8.68
C TYR A 123 15.19 4.28 -10.06
N ALA A 124 16.03 4.13 -11.09
CA ALA A 124 15.66 4.41 -12.48
C ALA A 124 14.51 3.51 -12.96
N ALA A 125 14.56 2.20 -12.65
CA ALA A 125 13.50 1.26 -12.98
C ALA A 125 12.17 1.62 -12.30
N SER A 126 12.21 1.98 -11.01
CA SER A 126 11.00 2.38 -10.27
C SER A 126 10.33 3.63 -10.84
N ASN A 127 11.11 4.67 -11.17
CA ASN A 127 10.59 5.89 -11.78
C ASN A 127 10.07 5.65 -13.20
N THR A 128 10.78 4.83 -13.99
CA THR A 128 10.34 4.44 -15.34
C THR A 128 9.01 3.71 -15.30
N GLY A 129 8.84 2.77 -14.37
CA GLY A 129 7.57 2.08 -14.14
C GLY A 129 6.44 3.04 -13.78
N SER A 130 6.71 4.04 -12.93
CA SER A 130 5.72 5.06 -12.54
C SER A 130 5.30 5.94 -13.72
N LEU A 131 6.26 6.34 -14.58
CA LEU A 131 5.98 7.11 -15.80
C LEU A 131 5.15 6.28 -16.80
N LEU A 132 5.52 5.02 -17.00
CA LEU A 132 4.77 4.10 -17.86
C LEU A 132 3.34 3.90 -17.33
N ALA A 133 3.16 3.76 -16.03
CA ALA A 133 1.83 3.64 -15.41
C ALA A 133 0.99 4.90 -15.61
N LEU A 134 1.59 6.10 -15.48
CA LEU A 134 0.91 7.38 -15.69
C LEU A 134 0.39 7.53 -17.14
N ILE A 135 1.15 7.04 -18.12
CA ILE A 135 0.78 7.06 -19.54
C ILE A 135 -0.24 5.95 -19.85
N ALA A 136 -0.01 4.75 -19.33
CA ALA A 136 -0.86 3.59 -19.58
C ALA A 136 -2.27 3.73 -18.97
N TYR A 137 -2.39 4.42 -17.83
CA TYR A 137 -3.67 4.56 -17.12
C TYR A 137 -4.79 5.17 -18.00
N PRO A 138 -4.68 6.41 -18.52
CA PRO A 138 -5.72 6.99 -19.37
C PRO A 138 -5.82 6.32 -20.74
N SER A 139 -4.71 5.77 -21.26
CA SER A 139 -4.62 5.27 -22.64
C SER A 139 -5.14 3.83 -22.80
N LEU A 140 -4.88 2.97 -21.81
CA LEU A 140 -5.15 1.52 -21.89
C LEU A 140 -6.09 1.03 -20.79
N LEU A 141 -5.93 1.50 -19.55
CA LEU A 141 -6.72 1.00 -18.42
C LEU A 141 -8.11 1.65 -18.35
N GLU A 142 -8.19 2.98 -18.37
CA GLU A 142 -9.46 3.71 -18.29
C GLU A 142 -10.48 3.26 -19.36
N PRO A 143 -10.10 3.04 -20.64
CA PRO A 143 -11.05 2.61 -21.66
C PRO A 143 -11.47 1.13 -21.56
N ARG A 144 -10.63 0.25 -20.99
CA ARG A 144 -10.84 -1.21 -21.05
C ARG A 144 -11.26 -1.83 -19.72
N VAL A 145 -11.08 -1.15 -18.60
CA VAL A 145 -11.05 -1.77 -17.25
C VAL A 145 -12.18 -1.27 -16.33
N GLY A 146 -13.02 -0.33 -16.78
CA GLY A 146 -13.96 0.44 -15.96
C GLY A 146 -15.00 -0.33 -15.12
N VAL A 147 -15.28 -1.61 -15.42
CA VAL A 147 -16.30 -2.40 -14.68
C VAL A 147 -15.81 -3.80 -14.24
N VAL A 148 -15.05 -4.51 -15.08
CA VAL A 148 -14.66 -5.92 -14.83
C VAL A 148 -13.68 -6.09 -13.67
N TRP A 149 -12.80 -5.11 -13.46
CA TRP A 149 -11.79 -5.15 -12.39
C TRP A 149 -12.44 -5.15 -11.00
N ARG A 150 -13.50 -4.37 -10.81
CA ARG A 150 -14.19 -4.26 -9.51
C ARG A 150 -14.80 -5.60 -9.06
N LEU A 151 -15.39 -6.37 -9.99
CA LEU A 151 -15.98 -7.68 -9.70
C LEU A 151 -14.91 -8.76 -9.47
N SER A 152 -13.83 -8.76 -10.25
CA SER A 152 -12.76 -9.76 -10.12
C SER A 152 -12.01 -9.67 -8.78
N TRP A 153 -11.88 -8.48 -8.20
CA TRP A 153 -11.34 -8.32 -6.84
C TRP A 153 -12.24 -8.86 -5.74
N ILE A 154 -13.55 -8.61 -5.82
CA ILE A 154 -14.50 -9.13 -4.83
C ILE A 154 -14.48 -10.66 -4.83
N ILE A 155 -14.45 -11.26 -6.02
CA ILE A 155 -14.36 -12.72 -6.19
C ILE A 155 -13.00 -13.26 -5.69
N GLY A 156 -11.90 -12.51 -5.90
CA GLY A 156 -10.57 -12.88 -5.42
C GLY A 156 -10.43 -12.85 -3.89
N LEU A 157 -10.92 -11.80 -3.25
CA LEU A 157 -10.92 -11.66 -1.78
C LEU A 157 -11.81 -12.71 -1.11
N ASP A 158 -12.98 -12.99 -1.69
CA ASP A 158 -13.88 -14.05 -1.20
C ASP A 158 -13.17 -15.42 -1.22
N ARG A 159 -12.53 -15.76 -2.33
CA ARG A 159 -11.77 -17.01 -2.45
C ARG A 159 -10.57 -17.10 -1.50
N ALA A 160 -9.85 -15.99 -1.29
CA ALA A 160 -8.74 -15.94 -0.34
C ALA A 160 -9.23 -16.09 1.11
N GLY A 161 -10.36 -15.47 1.46
CA GLY A 161 -11.01 -15.61 2.77
C GLY A 161 -11.50 -17.03 3.04
N ILE A 162 -12.14 -17.67 2.06
CA ILE A 162 -12.57 -19.08 2.16
C ILE A 162 -11.36 -20.01 2.33
N GLY A 163 -10.28 -19.79 1.57
CA GLY A 163 -9.05 -20.57 1.69
C GLY A 163 -8.40 -20.49 3.08
N ALA A 164 -8.34 -19.28 3.66
CA ALA A 164 -7.83 -19.06 5.01
C ALA A 164 -8.73 -19.70 6.09
N GLY A 165 -10.06 -19.64 5.94
CA GLY A 165 -11.01 -20.28 6.84
C GLY A 165 -10.90 -21.81 6.84
N VAL A 166 -10.72 -22.42 5.65
CA VAL A 166 -10.52 -23.88 5.52
C VAL A 166 -9.17 -24.33 6.11
N ALA A 167 -8.12 -23.53 5.97
CA ALA A 167 -6.82 -23.81 6.59
C ALA A 167 -6.89 -23.75 8.13
N ALA A 168 -7.57 -22.73 8.67
CA ALA A 168 -7.78 -22.58 10.12
C ALA A 168 -8.66 -23.70 10.72
N GLN A 169 -9.66 -24.20 9.96
CA GLN A 169 -10.46 -25.36 10.39
C GLN A 169 -9.66 -26.66 10.39
N ARG A 170 -8.67 -26.81 9.50
CA ARG A 170 -7.79 -27.99 9.48
C ARG A 170 -6.84 -28.02 10.67
N GLU A 171 -6.21 -26.90 11.00
CA GLU A 171 -5.33 -26.79 12.19
C GLU A 171 -6.10 -27.03 13.50
N THR A 172 -7.31 -26.50 13.64
CA THR A 172 -8.14 -26.73 14.85
C THR A 172 -8.63 -28.17 14.98
N THR A 173 -8.83 -28.88 13.85
CA THR A 173 -9.23 -30.29 13.87
C THR A 173 -8.04 -31.21 14.18
N ASP A 174 -6.85 -30.95 13.64
CA ASP A 174 -5.63 -31.71 13.93
C ASP A 174 -5.14 -31.52 15.38
N THR A 175 -5.29 -30.32 15.93
CA THR A 175 -4.97 -30.04 17.34
C THR A 175 -5.92 -30.75 18.31
N LYS A 176 -7.19 -30.92 17.91
CA LYS A 176 -8.18 -31.66 18.72
C LYS A 176 -8.01 -33.18 18.61
N ALA A 177 -7.53 -33.68 17.46
CA ALA A 177 -7.26 -35.10 17.24
C ALA A 177 -5.98 -35.60 17.95
N SER A 178 -4.99 -34.72 18.16
CA SER A 178 -3.75 -35.06 18.89
C SER A 178 -3.86 -34.97 20.42
N GLY A 179 -4.95 -34.40 20.95
CA GLY A 179 -5.16 -34.19 22.38
C GLY A 179 -5.93 -35.31 23.13
N THR A 180 -6.37 -36.37 22.46
CA THR A 180 -7.14 -37.47 23.08
C THR A 180 -6.47 -38.83 22.84
N GLY A 181 -5.31 -39.06 23.44
CA GLY A 181 -4.76 -40.41 23.64
C GLY A 181 -5.16 -40.93 25.04
N PRO A 182 -5.57 -42.20 25.18
CA PRO A 182 -6.08 -42.71 26.46
C PRO A 182 -4.96 -42.76 27.49
N SER A 183 -5.16 -42.11 28.64
CA SER A 183 -4.36 -42.33 29.83
C SER A 183 -4.67 -43.72 30.36
N ASP A 184 -3.77 -44.65 30.05
CA ASP A 184 -3.76 -46.03 30.52
C ASP A 184 -3.50 -46.03 32.05
N PRO A 185 -4.43 -46.50 32.90
CA PRO A 185 -4.18 -46.66 34.32
C PRO A 185 -3.57 -48.05 34.54
N GLY A 186 -2.29 -48.06 34.91
CA GLY A 186 -1.64 -49.22 35.53
C GLY A 186 -2.14 -49.51 36.93
#